data_AF-X0UDS4-F1
#
_entry.id   AF-X0UDS4-F1
#
_cell.length_a   1.000
_cell.length_b   1.000
_cell.length_c   1.000
_cell.angle_alpha   90.00
_cell.angle_beta   90.00
_cell.angle_gamma   90.00
#
_symmetry.space_group_name_H-M   'P 1'
#
loop_
_entity.id
_entity.type
_entity.pdbx_description
1 polymer ?
#
loop_
_entity_poly.entity_id
_entity_poly.type
_entity_poly.pdbx_seq_one_letter_code
_entity_poly.pdbx_strand_id
1 'polypeptide(L)' 'MTYGVVKWYDSKKSFGFITVQGERDVFLHYSEIPGDRTVGEGTRLKFDIEVSEKGR' A
#
# COMPACT_ATOMS: atom_id res chain seq x y z
N MET A 1 0.88 -8.57 -10.34
CA MET A 1 2.19 -8.18 -9.79
C MET A 1 2.56 -6.77 -10.23
N THR A 2 2.39 -5.80 -9.34
CA THR A 2 2.59 -4.37 -9.60
C THR A 2 3.68 -3.83 -8.68
N TYR A 3 4.37 -2.77 -9.13
CA TYR A 3 5.35 -2.04 -8.34
C TYR A 3 4.82 -0.64 -8.04
N GLY A 4 4.99 -0.19 -6.81
CA GLY A 4 4.60 1.14 -6.41
C GLY A 4 5.50 1.68 -5.31
N VAL A 5 5.35 2.97 -5.03
CA VAL A 5 6.08 3.68 -4.00
C VAL A 5 5.09 4.12 -2.94
N VAL A 6 5.40 3.84 -1.68
CA VAL A 6 4.58 4.27 -0.54
C VAL A 6 4.57 5.79 -0.53
N LYS A 7 3.39 6.35 -0.79
CA LYS A 7 3.18 7.80 -0.80
C LYS A 7 3.22 8.35 0.61
N TRP A 8 2.59 7.63 1.54
CA TRP A 8 2.64 7.88 2.97
C TRP A 8 2.07 6.66 3.71
N TYR A 9 2.48 6.49 4.96
CA TYR A 9 1.97 5.45 5.84
C TYR A 9 1.89 5.98 7.27
N ASP A 10 0.74 5.83 7.91
CA ASP A 10 0.52 6.20 9.30
C ASP A 10 0.58 4.94 10.16
N SER A 11 1.73 4.71 10.81
CA SER A 11 1.94 3.58 11.70
C SER A 11 1.03 3.59 12.93
N LYS A 12 0.50 4.75 13.35
CA LYS A 12 -0.44 4.82 14.48
C LYS A 12 -1.82 4.32 14.07
N LYS A 13 -2.25 4.66 12.85
CA LYS A 13 -3.53 4.22 12.31
C LYS A 13 -3.46 2.91 11.52
N SER A 14 -2.25 2.40 11.27
CA SER A 14 -1.98 1.15 10.56
C SER A 14 -2.52 1.11 9.12
N PHE A 15 -2.50 2.25 8.42
CA PHE A 15 -2.88 2.36 7.01
C PHE A 15 -2.08 3.43 6.27
N GLY A 16 -2.08 3.35 4.95
CA GLY A 16 -1.41 4.30 4.07
C GLY A 16 -1.88 4.18 2.63
N PHE A 17 -1.13 4.82 1.74
CA PHE A 17 -1.37 4.76 0.30
C PHE A 17 -0.08 4.53 -0.46
N ILE A 18 -0.20 3.79 -1.56
CA ILE A 18 0.89 3.50 -2.48
C ILE A 18 0.55 4.15 -3.82
N THR A 19 1.47 4.94 -4.35
CA THR A 19 1.38 5.47 -5.70
C THR A 19 1.99 4.48 -6.69
N VAL A 20 1.22 4.16 -7.73
CA VAL A 20 1.63 3.31 -8.84
C VAL A 20 1.75 4.17 -10.09
N GLN A 21 2.82 3.98 -10.86
CA GLN A 21 3.00 4.75 -12.08
C GLN A 21 1.97 4.32 -13.14
N GLY A 22 1.13 5.26 -13.57
CA GLY A 22 0.11 5.01 -14.60
C GLY A 22 -1.22 4.45 -14.07
N GLU A 23 -1.35 4.27 -12.76
CA GLU A 23 -2.57 3.79 -12.09
C GLU A 23 -3.00 4.76 -10.98
N ARG A 24 -4.15 4.50 -10.37
CA ARG A 24 -4.63 5.27 -9.21
C ARG A 24 -3.86 4.90 -7.94
N ASP A 25 -3.90 5.79 -6.96
CA ASP A 25 -3.35 5.50 -5.63
C ASP A 25 -4.06 4.28 -5.04
N VAL A 26 -3.27 3.32 -4.57
CA VAL A 26 -3.74 2.06 -4.00
C VAL A 26 -3.75 2.18 -2.49
N PHE A 27 -4.86 1.80 -1.86
CA PHE A 27 -4.97 1.77 -0.40
C PHE A 27 -4.14 0.62 0.17
N LEU A 28 -3.39 0.89 1.24
CA LEU A 28 -2.58 -0.09 1.95
C LEU A 28 -3.05 -0.17 3.40
N HIS A 29 -3.48 -1.35 3.83
CA HIS A 29 -3.78 -1.64 5.23
C HIS A 29 -2.70 -2.55 5.82
N TYR A 30 -2.38 -2.40 7.11
CA TYR A 30 -1.39 -3.23 7.78
C TYR A 30 -1.68 -4.74 7.70
N SER A 31 -2.95 -5.13 7.64
CA SER A 31 -3.34 -6.53 7.49
C SER A 31 -2.81 -7.19 6.20
N GLU A 32 -2.50 -6.39 5.17
CA GLU A 32 -1.97 -6.86 3.88
C GLU A 32 -0.43 -6.90 3.89
N ILE A 33 0.21 -6.41 4.95
CA ILE A 33 1.67 -6.37 5.10
C ILE A 33 2.10 -7.67 5.80
N PRO A 34 2.73 -8.62 5.09
CA PRO A 34 3.28 -9.81 5.76
C PRO A 34 4.34 -9.37 6.78
N GLY A 35 4.30 -10.02 7.95
CA GLY A 35 4.95 -9.60 9.20
C GLY A 35 6.40 -9.11 9.13
N ASP A 36 6.77 -8.29 10.12
CA ASP A 36 8.06 -7.61 10.30
C ASP A 36 8.52 -6.67 9.15
N ARG A 37 7.66 -6.39 8.17
CA ARG A 37 7.95 -5.38 7.16
C ARG A 37 7.62 -3.99 7.66
N THR A 38 8.66 -3.20 7.95
CA THR A 38 8.51 -1.77 8.14
C THR A 38 8.21 -1.11 6.80
N VAL A 39 7.08 -0.43 6.71
CA VAL A 39 6.67 0.32 5.51
C VAL A 39 6.78 1.80 5.81
N GLY A 40 7.65 2.50 5.10
CA GLY A 40 7.87 3.93 5.24
C GLY A 40 7.60 4.68 3.95
N GLU A 41 7.33 5.98 4.07
CA GLU A 41 7.24 6.88 2.91
C GLU A 41 8.47 6.76 1.99
N GLY A 42 8.24 6.76 0.68
CA GLY A 42 9.28 6.61 -0.34
C GLY A 42 9.78 5.17 -0.53
N THR A 43 9.31 4.21 0.27
CA THR A 43 9.69 2.81 0.11
C THR A 43 9.04 2.24 -1.15
N ARG A 44 9.85 1.62 -2.02
CA ARG A 44 9.36 0.94 -3.21
C ARG A 44 9.02 -0.51 -2.86
N LEU A 45 7.78 -0.91 -3.09
CA LEU A 45 7.27 -2.24 -2.77
C LEU A 45 6.70 -2.92 -4.02
N LYS A 46 6.73 -4.25 -3.99
CA LYS A 46 6.04 -5.12 -4.94
C LYS A 46 4.82 -5.71 -4.23
N PHE A 47 3.66 -5.57 -4.85
CA PHE A 47 2.38 -6.05 -4.31
C PHE A 47 1.48 -6.50 -5.46
N ASP A 48 0.37 -7.15 -5.11
CA ASP A 48 -0.70 -7.44 -6.05
C ASP A 48 -1.88 -6.52 -5.75
N ILE A 49 -2.57 -6.05 -6.79
CA ILE A 49 -3.73 -5.17 -6.64
C ILE A 49 -4.95 -6.07 -6.70
N GLU A 50 -5.56 -6.31 -5.54
CA GLU A 50 -6.86 -6.97 -5.49
C GLU A 50 -7.98 -5.93 -5.52
N VAL A 51 -8.82 -5.99 -6.54
CA VAL A 51 -10.03 -5.17 -6.63
C VAL A 51 -11.07 -5.79 -5.73
N SER A 52 -11.09 -5.41 -4.46
CA SER A 52 -12.20 -5.79 -3.58
C SER A 52 -13.44 -4.96 -3.92
N GLU A 53 -14.59 -5.61 -4.09
CA GLU A 53 -15.88 -4.96 -4.38
C GLU A 53 -16.40 -4.08 -3.21
N LYS A 54 -15.63 -4.02 -2.11
CA LYS A 54 -15.92 -3.22 -0.91
C LYS A 54 -15.37 -1.80 -1.03
N GLY A 55 -15.91 -1.06 -1.99
CA GLY A 55 -15.97 0.40 -1.88
C GLY A 55 -17.09 0.77 -0.90
N ARG A 56 -16.79 0.94 0.38
CA ARG A 56 -17.65 1.65 1.32
C ARG A 56 -16.86 2.78 1.97
#